data_AF-A0A0T5NZU0-F1
#
_entry.id   AF-A0A0T5NZU0-F1
#
_cell.length_a   1.000
_cell.length_b   1.000
_cell.length_c   1.000
_cell.angle_alpha   90.00
_cell.angle_beta   90.00
_cell.angle_gamma   90.00
#
_symmetry.space_group_name_H-M   'P 1'
#
loop_
_entity.id
_entity.type
_entity.pdbx_description
1 polymer ?
#
loop_
_entity_poly.entity_id
_entity_poly.type
_entity_poly.pdbx_seq_one_letter_code
_entity_poly.pdbx_strand_id
1 'polypeptide(L)'
;MMLRTVTLAALIALGASPHAAACALPPPVCEVSNGQIAVLDHADGNTVLFSQIDPDAEGYAPTYVLVDCTKRQAVALGHLPEGADDAAFQTHFQGRRVMDRELGTGARPRLREVHRQLQRMGLRSKRFTLMQSHCGCALPDMPPPPASCPPY
;
A
#
# COMPACT_ATOMS: atom_id res chain seq x y z
N MET A 1 61.71 2.76 44.19
CA MET A 1 61.39 1.66 43.26
C MET A 1 59.94 1.81 42.82
N MET A 2 59.73 1.71 41.51
CA MET A 2 58.49 1.88 40.77
C MET A 2 57.46 0.77 41.07
N LEU A 3 56.16 1.10 41.00
CA LEU A 3 55.06 0.38 40.29
C LEU A 3 53.72 1.06 40.66
N ARG A 4 53.12 1.95 39.86
CA ARG A 4 52.20 1.72 38.71
C ARG A 4 51.09 0.68 38.94
N THR A 5 49.83 1.15 38.93
CA THR A 5 48.60 0.44 38.46
C THR A 5 47.45 1.47 38.44
N VAL A 6 47.27 2.21 37.35
CA VAL A 6 46.40 1.92 36.17
C VAL A 6 44.90 2.05 36.50
N THR A 7 44.37 3.23 36.18
CA THR A 7 42.95 3.56 36.04
C THR A 7 42.39 2.86 34.79
N LEU A 8 41.36 2.03 34.96
CA LEU A 8 40.62 1.44 33.84
C LEU A 8 39.43 2.37 33.51
N ALA A 9 39.57 3.20 32.48
CA ALA A 9 38.44 3.93 31.90
C ALA A 9 37.79 3.04 30.83
N ALA A 10 36.60 2.51 31.13
CA ALA A 10 35.79 1.78 30.17
C ALA A 10 35.22 2.77 29.14
N LEU A 11 35.78 2.77 27.92
CA LEU A 11 35.19 3.43 26.76
C LEU A 11 33.97 2.62 26.32
N ILE A 12 32.78 3.13 26.66
CA ILE A 12 31.52 2.71 26.04
C ILE A 12 31.55 3.26 24.61
N ALA A 13 31.93 2.42 23.65
CA ALA A 13 31.69 2.70 22.25
C ALA A 13 30.17 2.73 22.04
N LEU A 14 29.59 3.93 22.03
CA LEU A 14 28.27 4.17 21.45
C LEU A 14 28.37 3.85 19.97
N GLY A 15 28.12 2.59 19.62
CA GLY A 15 27.89 2.17 18.25
C GLY A 15 26.70 2.96 17.72
N ALA A 16 26.97 4.01 16.95
CA ALA A 16 25.97 4.68 16.17
C ALA A 16 25.39 3.63 15.22
N SER A 17 24.17 3.16 15.53
CA SER A 17 23.41 2.34 14.61
C SER A 17 23.22 3.16 13.34
N PRO A 18 23.72 2.71 12.16
CA PRO A 18 23.35 3.36 10.92
C PRO A 18 21.84 3.25 10.83
N HIS A 19 21.17 4.39 10.83
CA HIS A 19 19.74 4.44 10.59
C HIS A 19 19.58 3.88 9.18
N ALA A 20 18.99 2.70 9.06
CA ALA A 20 18.49 2.22 7.79
C ALA A 20 17.43 3.23 7.34
N ALA A 21 17.85 4.22 6.56
CA ALA A 21 16.94 5.05 5.81
C ALA A 21 16.20 4.09 4.89
N ALA A 22 14.91 3.88 5.14
CA ALA A 22 14.09 3.05 4.27
C ALA A 22 14.15 3.68 2.88
N CYS A 23 14.87 3.05 1.95
CA CYS A 23 14.95 3.55 0.59
C CYS A 23 13.54 3.46 0.00
N ALA A 24 12.98 4.62 -0.34
CA ALA A 24 11.69 4.72 -1.00
C ALA A 24 11.87 4.26 -2.45
N LEU A 25 11.80 2.95 -2.68
CA LEU A 25 11.63 2.42 -4.02
C LEU A 25 10.27 2.91 -4.55
N PRO A 26 10.19 3.35 -5.83
CA PRO A 26 8.91 3.70 -6.41
C PRO A 26 7.98 2.48 -6.34
N PRO A 27 6.70 2.67 -5.98
CA PRO A 27 5.75 1.57 -5.91
C PRO A 27 5.67 0.88 -7.28
N PRO A 28 5.57 -0.46 -7.31
CA PRO A 28 5.48 -1.15 -8.58
C PRO A 28 4.20 -0.76 -9.32
N VAL A 29 4.34 -0.58 -10.63
CA VAL A 29 3.31 -0.09 -11.55
C VAL A 29 3.09 -1.15 -12.62
N CYS A 30 1.83 -1.42 -12.97
CA CYS A 30 1.52 -2.28 -14.11
C CYS A 30 0.35 -1.75 -14.91
N GLU A 31 0.42 -2.02 -16.20
CA GLU A 31 -0.66 -1.75 -17.13
C GLU A 31 -1.78 -2.78 -16.90
N VAL A 32 -3.00 -2.29 -16.76
CA VAL A 32 -4.22 -3.09 -16.73
C VAL A 32 -4.98 -2.89 -18.03
N SER A 33 -5.86 -3.83 -18.37
CA SER A 33 -6.61 -3.80 -19.62
C SER A 33 -7.28 -2.43 -19.85
N ASN A 34 -7.20 -1.93 -21.09
CA ASN A 34 -7.70 -0.62 -21.53
C ASN A 34 -6.77 0.59 -21.23
N GLY A 35 -5.47 0.38 -21.04
CA GLY A 35 -4.49 1.48 -20.89
C GLY A 35 -4.49 2.14 -19.50
N GLN A 36 -5.29 1.63 -18.58
CA GLN A 36 -5.27 2.07 -17.19
C GLN A 36 -3.97 1.61 -16.50
N ILE A 37 -3.57 2.37 -15.48
CA ILE A 37 -2.34 2.15 -14.73
C ILE A 37 -2.71 1.75 -13.30
N ALA A 38 -2.25 0.59 -12.84
CA ALA A 38 -2.39 0.17 -11.46
C ALA A 38 -1.08 0.40 -10.71
N VAL A 39 -1.12 1.17 -9.63
CA VAL A 39 -0.01 1.44 -8.71
C VAL A 39 -0.27 0.69 -7.41
N LEU A 40 0.69 -0.10 -6.94
CA LEU A 40 0.57 -0.77 -5.63
C LEU A 40 0.74 0.26 -4.50
N ASP A 41 -0.29 0.42 -3.68
CA ASP A 41 -0.22 1.29 -2.49
C ASP A 41 0.31 0.53 -1.27
N HIS A 42 -0.19 -0.69 -1.04
CA HIS A 42 0.12 -1.49 0.14
C HIS A 42 -0.05 -2.99 -0.14
N ALA A 43 0.82 -3.82 0.43
CA ALA A 43 0.69 -5.28 0.47
C ALA A 43 0.90 -5.81 1.90
N ASP A 44 0.03 -6.72 2.34
CA ASP A 44 0.22 -7.54 3.54
C ASP A 44 -0.17 -9.00 3.23
N GLY A 45 0.85 -9.86 3.18
CA GLY A 45 0.73 -11.26 2.79
C GLY A 45 0.04 -11.42 1.43
N ASN A 46 -1.11 -12.10 1.43
CA ASN A 46 -1.91 -12.35 0.23
C ASN A 46 -2.99 -11.29 -0.02
N THR A 47 -2.91 -10.14 0.65
CA THR A 47 -3.84 -9.03 0.49
C THR A 47 -3.11 -7.81 -0.05
N VAL A 48 -3.62 -7.21 -1.10
CA VAL A 48 -2.98 -6.06 -1.76
C VAL A 48 -4.00 -4.97 -2.05
N LEU A 49 -3.56 -3.71 -1.98
CA LEU A 49 -4.33 -2.53 -2.31
C LEU A 49 -3.64 -1.78 -3.46
N PHE A 50 -4.39 -1.52 -4.52
CA PHE A 50 -3.92 -0.74 -5.66
C PHE A 50 -4.72 0.55 -5.83
N SER A 51 -4.05 1.57 -6.34
CA SER A 51 -4.65 2.73 -6.98
C SER A 51 -4.68 2.49 -8.49
N GLN A 52 -5.86 2.40 -9.07
CA GLN A 52 -6.06 2.34 -10.51
C GLN A 52 -6.37 3.74 -11.03
N ILE A 53 -5.50 4.22 -11.90
CA ILE A 53 -5.55 5.52 -12.55
C ILE A 53 -5.90 5.27 -14.01
N ASP A 54 -6.92 5.98 -14.50
CA ASP A 54 -7.23 6.03 -15.92
C ASP A 54 -6.58 7.31 -16.46
N PRO A 55 -5.54 7.21 -17.30
CA PRO A 55 -4.81 8.39 -17.77
C PRO A 55 -5.67 9.30 -18.65
N ASP A 56 -6.72 8.76 -19.26
CA ASP A 56 -7.64 9.51 -20.12
C ASP A 56 -8.84 10.08 -19.33
N ALA A 57 -9.00 9.69 -18.07
CA ALA A 57 -10.03 10.21 -17.18
C ALA A 57 -9.52 11.45 -16.43
N GLU A 58 -9.49 12.60 -17.11
CA GLU A 58 -9.17 13.88 -16.47
C GLU A 58 -10.13 14.19 -15.31
N GLY A 59 -9.58 14.67 -14.20
CA GLY A 59 -10.35 15.17 -13.06
C GLY A 59 -10.81 14.13 -12.02
N TYR A 60 -10.55 12.84 -12.23
CA TYR A 60 -11.02 11.80 -11.31
C TYR A 60 -9.97 11.36 -10.28
N ALA A 61 -10.41 11.16 -9.03
CA ALA A 61 -9.59 10.43 -8.05
C ALA A 61 -9.46 8.96 -8.47
N PRO A 62 -8.33 8.28 -8.16
CA PRO A 62 -8.11 6.90 -8.56
C PRO A 62 -9.19 5.97 -7.99
N THR A 63 -9.44 4.88 -8.71
CA THR A 63 -10.22 3.77 -8.19
C THR A 63 -9.32 2.95 -7.27
N TYR A 64 -9.70 2.77 -6.00
CA TYR A 64 -8.93 1.93 -5.08
C TYR A 64 -9.42 0.49 -5.16
N VAL A 65 -8.52 -0.49 -5.23
CA VAL A 65 -8.87 -1.90 -5.40
C VAL A 65 -8.15 -2.75 -4.35
N LEU A 66 -8.93 -3.28 -3.40
CA LEU A 66 -8.45 -4.22 -2.38
C LEU A 66 -8.69 -5.65 -2.86
N VAL A 67 -7.64 -6.46 -2.87
CA VAL A 67 -7.63 -7.81 -3.43
C VAL A 67 -7.24 -8.84 -2.38
N ASP A 68 -7.96 -9.96 -2.33
CA ASP A 68 -7.54 -11.21 -1.70
C ASP A 68 -6.99 -12.15 -2.78
N CYS A 69 -5.67 -12.31 -2.84
CA CYS A 69 -4.99 -13.20 -3.80
C CYS A 69 -5.38 -14.66 -3.62
N THR A 70 -5.62 -15.08 -2.38
CA THR A 70 -5.89 -16.48 -2.06
C THR A 70 -7.21 -16.91 -2.68
N LYS A 71 -8.22 -16.02 -2.64
CA LYS A 71 -9.55 -16.27 -3.19
C LYS A 71 -9.75 -15.71 -4.58
N ARG A 72 -8.81 -14.88 -5.07
CA ARG A 72 -8.92 -14.13 -6.32
C ARG A 72 -10.19 -13.29 -6.34
N GLN A 73 -10.45 -12.60 -5.25
CA GLN A 73 -11.60 -11.71 -5.11
C GLN A 73 -11.12 -10.30 -4.83
N ALA A 74 -11.89 -9.32 -5.30
CA ALA A 74 -11.55 -7.93 -5.14
C ALA A 74 -12.79 -7.09 -4.78
N VAL A 75 -12.53 -5.97 -4.10
CA VAL A 75 -13.49 -4.88 -3.92
C VAL A 75 -12.84 -3.61 -4.44
N ALA A 76 -13.53 -2.94 -5.37
CA ALA A 76 -13.16 -1.62 -5.85
C ALA A 76 -14.02 -0.56 -5.16
N LEU A 77 -13.39 0.53 -4.72
CA LEU A 77 -13.99 1.81 -4.41
C LEU A 77 -13.85 2.68 -5.66
N GLY A 78 -14.99 3.05 -6.26
CA GLY A 78 -15.02 3.80 -7.51
C GLY A 78 -14.45 5.21 -7.40
N HIS A 79 -14.23 5.83 -8.56
CA HIS A 79 -13.73 7.19 -8.66
C HIS A 79 -14.59 8.21 -7.91
N LEU A 80 -13.93 9.23 -7.38
CA LEU A 80 -14.59 10.46 -6.97
C LEU A 80 -14.59 11.41 -8.18
N PRO A 81 -15.75 11.98 -8.57
CA PRO A 81 -15.81 12.96 -9.64
C PRO A 81 -15.00 14.22 -9.34
N GLU A 82 -14.53 14.88 -10.39
CA GLU A 82 -13.93 16.21 -10.28
C GLU A 82 -14.91 17.21 -9.67
N GLY A 83 -14.42 18.12 -8.84
CA GLY A 83 -15.25 19.15 -8.20
C GLY A 83 -16.21 18.61 -7.13
N ALA A 84 -16.03 17.37 -6.68
CA ALA A 84 -16.69 16.87 -5.48
C ALA A 84 -16.41 17.81 -4.30
N ASP A 85 -17.44 18.08 -3.49
CA ASP A 85 -17.30 18.92 -2.32
C ASP A 85 -16.40 18.27 -1.26
N ASP A 86 -15.98 19.08 -0.28
CA ASP A 86 -15.10 18.62 0.80
C ASP A 86 -15.69 17.42 1.56
N ALA A 87 -17.03 17.37 1.73
CA ALA A 87 -17.67 16.29 2.45
C ALA A 87 -17.60 14.96 1.67
N ALA A 88 -17.80 14.99 0.37
CA ALA A 88 -17.66 13.86 -0.53
C ALA A 88 -16.20 13.40 -0.60
N PHE A 89 -15.25 14.34 -0.67
CA PHE A 89 -13.82 14.05 -0.59
C PHE A 89 -13.45 13.35 0.72
N GLN A 90 -13.88 13.91 1.86
CA GLN A 90 -13.63 13.30 3.17
C GLN A 90 -14.26 11.91 3.28
N THR A 91 -15.48 11.72 2.77
CA THR A 91 -16.15 10.42 2.81
C THR A 91 -15.41 9.39 1.95
N HIS A 92 -14.95 9.78 0.76
CA HIS A 92 -14.14 8.92 -0.11
C HIS A 92 -12.80 8.54 0.54
N PHE A 93 -12.12 9.52 1.15
CA PHE A 93 -10.89 9.29 1.90
C PHE A 93 -11.10 8.32 3.08
N GLN A 94 -12.18 8.48 3.86
CA GLN A 94 -12.53 7.50 4.91
C GLN A 94 -12.81 6.12 4.31
N GLY A 95 -13.44 6.06 3.13
CA GLY A 95 -13.65 4.82 2.39
C GLY A 95 -12.34 4.10 2.07
N ARG A 96 -11.35 4.83 1.55
CA ARG A 96 -9.99 4.30 1.35
C ARG A 96 -9.40 3.77 2.65
N ARG A 97 -9.52 4.52 3.76
CA ARG A 97 -9.01 4.09 5.07
C ARG A 97 -9.66 2.81 5.60
N VAL A 98 -10.92 2.52 5.24
CA VAL A 98 -11.55 1.23 5.56
C VAL A 98 -10.83 0.08 4.85
N MET A 99 -10.46 0.28 3.58
CA MET A 99 -9.72 -0.71 2.79
C MET A 99 -8.30 -0.92 3.34
N ASP A 100 -7.58 0.18 3.64
CA ASP A 100 -6.25 0.13 4.28
C ASP A 100 -6.28 -0.59 5.63
N ARG A 101 -7.29 -0.32 6.45
CA ARG A 101 -7.43 -0.97 7.76
C ARG A 101 -7.63 -2.47 7.62
N GLU A 102 -8.44 -2.92 6.67
CA GLU A 102 -8.66 -4.36 6.48
C GLU A 102 -7.36 -5.06 6.10
N LEU A 103 -6.54 -4.42 5.27
CA LEU A 103 -5.22 -4.91 4.90
C LEU A 103 -4.29 -5.00 6.13
N GLY A 104 -4.20 -3.96 6.95
CA GLY A 104 -3.33 -3.93 8.13
C GLY A 104 -3.74 -4.83 9.31
N THR A 105 -4.78 -5.67 9.17
CA THR A 105 -5.18 -6.60 10.24
C THR A 105 -4.30 -7.85 10.33
N GLY A 106 -3.50 -8.16 9.30
CA GLY A 106 -2.75 -9.43 9.20
C GLY A 106 -3.64 -10.68 9.09
N ALA A 107 -4.97 -10.52 9.08
CA ALA A 107 -5.95 -11.58 8.96
C ALA A 107 -6.44 -11.71 7.51
N ARG A 108 -7.15 -12.81 7.21
CA ARG A 108 -7.78 -12.95 5.88
C ARG A 108 -8.79 -11.83 5.65
N PRO A 109 -8.71 -11.10 4.52
CA PRO A 109 -9.53 -9.93 4.28
C PRO A 109 -11.01 -10.31 4.14
N ARG A 110 -11.86 -9.56 4.81
CA ARG A 110 -13.32 -9.72 4.83
C ARG A 110 -13.95 -8.81 3.79
N LEU A 111 -13.64 -9.07 2.53
CA LEU A 111 -14.07 -8.24 1.38
C LEU A 111 -15.58 -7.98 1.33
N ARG A 112 -16.42 -8.94 1.76
CA ARG A 112 -17.87 -8.74 1.86
C ARG A 112 -18.24 -7.62 2.85
N GLU A 113 -17.56 -7.57 4.00
CA GLU A 113 -17.84 -6.57 5.03
C GLU A 113 -17.33 -5.20 4.60
N VAL A 114 -16.13 -5.15 4.02
CA VAL A 114 -15.58 -3.92 3.41
C VAL A 114 -16.56 -3.35 2.39
N HIS A 115 -17.03 -4.15 1.43
CA HIS A 115 -17.98 -3.70 0.42
C HIS A 115 -19.28 -3.14 1.03
N ARG A 116 -19.85 -3.84 2.01
CA ARG A 116 -21.05 -3.38 2.72
C ARG A 116 -20.81 -2.09 3.49
N GLN A 117 -19.64 -1.94 4.10
CA GLN A 117 -19.27 -0.73 4.82
C GLN A 117 -19.16 0.46 3.85
N LEU A 118 -18.49 0.30 2.71
CA LEU A 118 -18.41 1.35 1.68
C LEU A 118 -19.81 1.74 1.17
N GLN A 119 -20.70 0.77 0.92
CA GLN A 119 -22.08 1.07 0.52
C GLN A 119 -22.86 1.83 1.60
N ARG A 120 -22.69 1.48 2.88
CA ARG A 120 -23.30 2.23 4.01
C ARG A 120 -22.79 3.66 4.12
N MET A 121 -21.58 3.93 3.64
CA MET A 121 -21.01 5.28 3.56
C MET A 121 -21.51 6.05 2.32
N GLY A 122 -22.40 5.48 1.51
CA GLY A 122 -22.88 6.09 0.26
C GLY A 122 -21.87 6.03 -0.88
N LEU A 123 -20.78 5.28 -0.73
CA LEU A 123 -19.73 5.18 -1.74
C LEU A 123 -20.06 4.12 -2.79
N ARG A 124 -19.74 4.45 -4.05
CA ARG A 124 -19.80 3.48 -5.14
C ARG A 124 -18.71 2.44 -4.94
N SER A 125 -19.12 1.19 -4.73
CA SER A 125 -18.18 0.08 -4.66
C SER A 125 -18.70 -1.14 -5.41
N LYS A 126 -17.77 -1.95 -5.90
CA LYS A 126 -18.07 -3.17 -6.66
C LYS A 126 -17.21 -4.31 -6.16
N ARG A 127 -17.81 -5.48 -5.96
CA ARG A 127 -17.09 -6.72 -5.67
C ARG A 127 -17.06 -7.60 -6.92
N PHE A 128 -15.92 -8.20 -7.22
CA PHE A 128 -15.74 -9.05 -8.40
C PHE A 128 -14.67 -10.12 -8.17
N THR A 129 -14.66 -11.14 -9.03
CA THR A 129 -13.65 -12.19 -9.05
C THR A 129 -12.61 -11.85 -10.11
N LEU A 130 -11.34 -12.08 -9.80
CA LEU A 130 -10.23 -11.85 -10.71
C LEU A 130 -10.03 -13.05 -11.64
N MET A 131 -9.48 -12.79 -12.82
CA MET A 131 -9.08 -13.87 -13.73
C MET A 131 -7.90 -14.66 -13.17
N GLN A 132 -7.70 -15.87 -13.71
CA GLN A 132 -6.83 -16.90 -13.13
C GLN A 132 -5.36 -16.48 -12.93
N SER A 133 -4.88 -15.47 -13.65
CA SER A 133 -3.50 -14.95 -13.65
C SER A 133 -3.31 -13.63 -12.89
N HIS A 134 -4.37 -13.04 -12.33
CA HIS A 134 -4.30 -11.70 -11.73
C HIS A 134 -4.61 -11.77 -10.25
N CYS A 135 -3.60 -11.67 -9.38
CA CYS A 135 -3.80 -11.04 -8.07
C CYS A 135 -3.50 -9.53 -8.16
N GLY A 136 -4.19 -8.86 -9.10
CA GLY A 136 -3.82 -7.52 -9.54
C GLY A 136 -2.71 -7.57 -10.59
N CYS A 137 -1.74 -6.68 -10.46
CA CYS A 137 -0.46 -6.74 -11.14
C CYS A 137 0.21 -8.10 -10.95
N ALA A 138 0.70 -8.74 -12.03
CA ALA A 138 1.75 -9.74 -11.88
C ALA A 138 3.03 -8.98 -11.48
N LEU A 139 3.12 -8.61 -10.21
CA LEU A 139 4.26 -7.89 -9.68
C LEU A 139 5.49 -8.79 -9.91
N PRO A 140 6.53 -8.33 -10.63
CA PRO A 140 7.78 -9.08 -10.66
C PRO A 140 8.26 -9.30 -9.23
N ASP A 141 8.99 -10.39 -8.98
CA ASP A 141 9.63 -10.62 -7.68
C ASP A 141 10.36 -9.34 -7.27
N MET A 142 9.85 -8.67 -6.24
CA MET A 142 10.45 -7.42 -5.78
C MET A 142 11.74 -7.78 -5.05
N PRO A 143 12.92 -7.35 -5.53
CA PRO A 143 14.15 -7.58 -4.80
C PRO A 143 14.07 -6.87 -3.43
N PRO A 144 14.73 -7.41 -2.39
CA PRO A 144 14.80 -6.72 -1.10
C PRO A 144 15.37 -5.32 -1.29
N PRO A 145 14.96 -4.34 -0.45
CA PRO A 145 15.45 -2.98 -0.57
C PRO A 145 16.99 -2.98 -0.51
N PRO A 146 17.66 -2.16 -1.33
CA PRO A 146 19.11 -2.10 -1.33
C PRO A 146 19.60 -1.68 0.07
N ALA A 147 20.71 -2.27 0.51
CA ALA A 147 21.28 -2.00 1.84
C ALA A 147 21.70 -0.53 2.04
N SER A 148 21.76 0.25 0.96
CA SER A 148 22.02 1.69 0.97
C SER A 148 21.26 2.37 -0.15
N CYS A 149 20.76 3.58 0.10
CA CYS A 149 20.07 4.35 -0.92
C CYS A 149 21.09 4.96 -1.91
N PRO A 150 20.76 5.01 -3.21
CA PRO A 150 21.64 5.63 -4.19
C PRO A 150 21.88 7.11 -3.84
N PRO A 151 23.10 7.63 -4.05
CA PRO A 151 23.34 9.06 -3.95
C PRO A 151 22.56 9.74 -5.08
N TYR A 152 21.72 10.71 -4.72
CA TYR A 152 20.99 11.56 -5.67
C TYR A 152 21.94 12.34 -6.56
#